data_AF-A0A537RKD8-F1
#
_entry.id   AF-A0A537RKD8-F1
#
_cell.length_a   1.000
_cell.length_b   1.000
_cell.length_c   1.000
_cell.angle_alpha   90.00
_cell.angle_beta   90.00
_cell.angle_gamma   90.00
#
_symmetry.space_group_name_H-M   'P 1'
#
loop_
_entity.id
_entity.type
_entity.pdbx_description
1 polymer ?
#
loop_
_entity_poly.entity_id
_entity_poly.type
_entity_poly.pdbx_seq_one_letter_code
_entity_poly.pdbx_strand_id
1 'polypeptide(L)'
;KGQIEAADALGLGYWRRTRLIVLPQALTMVIPPLVNTFIGTFKDTTLVIIIGLMDLLGTINAALNDANWRGTSAEAYMFAAVIYFCFCFFMSRYSQMLEREFNKGRRR
;
A
#
# COMPACT_ATOMS: atom_id res chain seq x y z
N LYS A 1 -19.05 6.96 25.94
CA LYS A 1 -18.94 7.59 27.28
C LYS A 1 -19.50 6.68 28.39
N GLY A 2 -20.65 6.04 28.20
CA GLY A 2 -21.22 5.12 29.22
C GLY A 2 -20.37 3.90 29.61
N GLN A 3 -19.54 3.34 28.72
CA GLN A 3 -18.65 2.19 29.06
C GLN A 3 -17.60 2.52 30.15
N ILE A 4 -17.20 3.78 30.20
CA ILE A 4 -16.23 4.32 31.14
C ILE A 4 -16.90 4.56 32.50
N GLU A 5 -18.08 5.18 32.49
CA GLU A 5 -18.88 5.44 33.69
C GLU A 5 -19.43 4.14 34.31
N ALA A 6 -19.76 3.13 33.50
CA ALA A 6 -20.16 1.81 33.96
C ALA A 6 -18.99 1.06 34.62
N ALA A 7 -17.76 1.25 34.13
CA ALA A 7 -16.57 0.67 34.75
C ALA A 7 -16.27 1.32 36.12
N ASP A 8 -16.49 2.63 36.23
CA ASP A 8 -16.36 3.36 37.48
C ASP A 8 -17.46 2.97 38.49
N ALA A 9 -18.71 2.78 38.02
CA ALA A 9 -19.81 2.26 38.84
C ALA A 9 -19.57 0.82 39.33
N LEU A 10 -18.82 0.02 38.58
CA LEU A 10 -18.37 -1.33 38.98
C LEU A 10 -17.12 -1.33 39.88
N GLY A 11 -16.59 -0.15 40.24
CA GLY A 11 -15.40 -0.02 41.08
C GLY A 11 -14.12 -0.54 40.41
N LEU A 12 -14.08 -0.64 39.08
CA LEU A 12 -12.89 -1.09 38.36
C LEU A 12 -11.78 -0.04 38.45
N GLY A 13 -10.65 -0.41 39.05
CA GLY A 13 -9.46 0.45 39.07
C GLY A 13 -8.97 0.79 37.66
N TYR A 14 -8.29 1.95 37.53
CA TYR A 14 -7.81 2.53 36.28
C TYR A 14 -7.14 1.52 35.34
N TRP A 15 -6.21 0.72 35.86
CA TRP A 15 -5.47 -0.27 35.09
C TRP A 15 -6.35 -1.39 34.52
N ARG A 16 -7.38 -1.81 35.27
CA ARG A 16 -8.28 -2.89 34.88
C ARG A 16 -9.27 -2.42 33.82
N ARG A 17 -9.79 -1.21 33.99
CA ARG A 17 -10.64 -0.52 33.00
C ARG A 17 -9.89 -0.27 31.69
N THR A 18 -8.66 0.23 31.74
CA THR A 18 -7.89 0.55 30.54
C THR A 18 -7.55 -0.71 29.74
N ARG A 19 -7.12 -1.80 30.40
CA ARG A 19 -6.74 -3.04 29.69
C ARG A 19 -7.94 -3.80 29.11
N LEU A 20 -9.04 -3.88 29.85
CA LEU A 20 -10.19 -4.72 29.47
C LEU A 20 -11.23 -4.00 28.60
N ILE A 21 -11.33 -2.68 28.69
CA ILE A 21 -12.43 -1.92 28.07
C ILE A 21 -11.87 -0.94 27.04
N VAL A 22 -10.99 -0.04 27.47
CA VAL A 22 -10.52 1.08 26.61
C VAL A 22 -9.59 0.59 25.51
N LEU A 23 -8.61 -0.27 25.84
CA LEU A 23 -7.62 -0.78 24.89
C LEU A 23 -8.25 -1.59 23.74
N PRO A 24 -9.08 -2.63 23.98
CA PRO A 24 -9.68 -3.37 22.88
C PRO A 24 -10.60 -2.50 22.03
N GLN A 25 -11.37 -1.59 22.63
CA GLN A 25 -12.22 -0.66 21.88
C GLN A 25 -11.43 0.32 21.02
N ALA A 26 -10.35 0.90 21.57
CA ALA A 26 -9.48 1.80 20.84
C ALA A 26 -8.81 1.09 19.64
N LEU A 27 -8.36 -0.14 19.82
CA LEU A 27 -7.76 -0.93 18.74
C LEU A 27 -8.74 -1.18 17.59
N THR A 28 -9.98 -1.64 17.86
CA THR A 28 -10.96 -1.86 16.79
C THR A 28 -11.41 -0.58 16.10
N MET A 29 -11.32 0.59 16.75
CA MET A 29 -11.61 1.88 16.13
C MET A 29 -10.46 2.42 15.27
N VAL A 30 -9.20 2.16 15.66
CA VAL A 30 -8.01 2.72 15.00
C VAL A 30 -7.46 1.82 13.89
N ILE A 31 -7.65 0.50 13.98
CA ILE A 31 -7.21 -0.45 12.92
C ILE A 31 -7.85 -0.15 11.55
N PRO A 32 -9.18 0.05 11.42
CA PRO A 32 -9.80 0.30 10.12
C PRO A 32 -9.28 1.55 9.37
N PRO A 33 -9.18 2.74 10.00
CA PRO A 33 -8.61 3.90 9.33
C PRO A 33 -7.11 3.75 9.05
N LEU A 34 -6.34 3.07 9.92
CA LEU A 34 -4.92 2.78 9.63
C LEU A 34 -4.75 1.94 8.37
N VAL A 35 -5.55 0.88 8.21
CA VAL A 35 -5.51 0.03 7.00
C VAL A 35 -5.92 0.84 5.77
N ASN A 36 -6.95 1.69 5.88
CA ASN A 36 -7.37 2.55 4.78
C ASN A 36 -6.28 3.55 4.37
N THR A 37 -5.63 4.20 5.35
CA THR A 37 -4.48 5.09 5.09
C THR A 37 -3.33 4.33 4.45
N PHE A 38 -3.01 3.12 4.94
CA PHE A 38 -1.97 2.28 4.38
C PHE A 38 -2.25 1.93 2.91
N ILE A 39 -3.49 1.54 2.57
CA ILE A 39 -3.92 1.31 1.18
C ILE A 39 -3.79 2.58 0.34
N GLY A 40 -4.15 3.75 0.88
CA GLY A 40 -4.01 5.04 0.22
C GLY A 40 -2.55 5.35 -0.13
N THR A 41 -1.66 5.32 0.86
CA THR A 41 -0.22 5.58 0.67
C THR A 41 0.42 4.56 -0.30
N PHE A 42 -0.05 3.31 -0.30
CA PHE A 42 0.38 2.29 -1.26
C PHE A 42 -0.08 2.58 -2.68
N LYS A 43 -1.30 3.08 -2.88
CA LYS A 43 -1.80 3.50 -4.21
C LYS A 43 -1.01 4.68 -4.74
N ASP A 44 -0.75 5.68 -3.90
CA ASP A 44 0.04 6.86 -4.29
C ASP A 44 1.47 6.47 -4.68
N THR A 45 2.08 5.53 -3.96
CA THR A 45 3.41 4.99 -4.31
C THR A 45 3.39 4.23 -5.64
N THR A 46 2.33 3.45 -5.90
CA THR A 46 2.16 2.73 -7.17
C THR A 46 1.98 3.70 -8.35
N LEU A 47 1.26 4.80 -8.15
CA LEU A 47 1.06 5.83 -9.16
C LEU A 47 2.37 6.56 -9.49
N VAL A 48 3.18 6.90 -8.49
CA VAL A 48 4.52 7.50 -8.67
C VAL A 48 5.43 6.56 -9.48
N ILE A 49 5.37 5.25 -9.21
CA ILE A 49 6.10 4.23 -9.97
C ILE A 49 5.70 4.20 -11.46
N ILE A 50 4.40 4.25 -11.76
CA ILE A 50 3.90 4.25 -13.15
C ILE A 50 4.35 5.50 -13.90
N ILE A 51 4.33 6.67 -13.25
CA ILE A 51 4.84 7.92 -13.83
C ILE A 51 6.33 7.82 -14.10
N GLY A 52 7.13 7.34 -13.13
CA GLY A 52 8.57 7.15 -13.31
C GLY A 52 8.93 6.17 -14.43
N LEU A 53 8.09 5.16 -14.66
CA LEU A 53 8.25 4.26 -15.79
C LEU A 53 7.98 4.94 -17.14
N MET A 54 6.90 5.71 -17.25
CA MET A 54 6.61 6.50 -18.46
C MET A 54 7.72 7.50 -18.77
N ASP A 55 8.30 8.11 -17.73
CA ASP A 55 9.45 9.02 -17.86
C ASP A 55 10.72 8.30 -18.33
N LEU A 56 11.00 7.10 -17.78
CA LEU A 56 12.11 6.26 -18.21
C LEU A 56 11.97 5.84 -19.68
N LEU A 57 10.79 5.39 -20.10
CA LEU A 57 10.54 5.04 -21.51
C LEU A 57 10.65 6.25 -22.45
N GLY A 58 10.21 7.43 -22.01
CA GLY A 58 10.39 8.67 -22.76
C GLY A 58 11.86 9.03 -22.94
N THR A 59 12.66 8.91 -21.87
CA THR A 59 14.11 9.15 -21.88
C THR A 59 14.83 8.16 -22.80
N ILE A 60 14.46 6.89 -22.78
CA ILE A 60 15.04 5.87 -23.67
C ILE A 60 14.71 6.18 -25.14
N ASN A 61 13.47 6.54 -25.46
CA ASN A 61 13.10 6.95 -26.82
C ASN A 61 13.84 8.22 -27.28
N ALA A 62 14.08 9.17 -26.39
CA ALA A 62 14.88 10.35 -26.68
C ALA A 62 16.35 10.00 -26.92
N ALA A 63 16.95 9.14 -26.11
CA ALA A 63 18.34 8.70 -26.23
C ALA A 63 18.58 7.87 -27.51
N LEU A 64 17.59 7.11 -27.98
CA LEU A 64 17.67 6.33 -29.21
C LEU A 64 17.64 7.16 -30.50
N ASN A 65 17.12 8.39 -30.42
CA ASN A 65 17.20 9.33 -31.54
C ASN A 65 18.60 9.93 -31.72
N ASP A 66 19.49 9.75 -30.74
CA ASP A 66 20.86 10.24 -30.81
C ASP A 66 21.80 9.22 -31.49
N ALA A 67 22.58 9.69 -32.46
CA ALA A 67 23.27 8.82 -33.41
C ALA A 67 24.38 7.96 -32.80
N ASN A 68 24.96 8.39 -31.67
CA ASN A 68 26.09 7.75 -30.99
C ASN A 68 25.72 6.54 -30.11
N TRP A 69 24.44 6.40 -29.70
CA TRP A 69 24.00 5.38 -28.72
C TRP A 69 23.29 4.16 -29.34
N ARG A 70 23.25 4.07 -30.67
CA ARG A 70 22.61 2.96 -31.42
C ARG A 70 23.20 1.58 -31.14
N GLY A 71 24.45 1.49 -30.66
CA GLY A 71 25.09 0.22 -30.29
C GLY A 71 24.65 -0.34 -28.94
N THR A 72 24.32 0.52 -27.97
CA THR A 72 23.96 0.16 -26.58
C THR A 72 22.44 0.02 -26.39
N SER A 73 21.67 0.17 -27.47
CA SER A 73 20.21 0.13 -27.46
C SER A 73 19.66 -1.18 -26.90
N ALA A 74 20.31 -2.32 -27.20
CA ALA A 74 19.89 -3.63 -26.72
C ALA A 74 19.97 -3.76 -25.19
N GLU A 75 21.04 -3.24 -24.57
CA GLU A 75 21.20 -3.27 -23.11
C GLU A 75 20.19 -2.36 -22.41
N ALA A 76 19.91 -1.19 -22.97
CA ALA A 76 18.89 -0.25 -22.46
C ALA A 76 17.48 -0.86 -22.51
N TYR A 77 17.12 -1.53 -23.60
CA TYR A 77 15.84 -2.24 -23.71
C TYR A 77 15.75 -3.44 -22.77
N MET A 78 16.84 -4.19 -22.58
CA MET A 78 16.87 -5.32 -21.65
C MET A 78 16.72 -4.85 -20.20
N PHE A 79 17.38 -3.76 -19.82
CA PHE A 79 17.22 -3.14 -18.51
C PHE A 79 15.79 -2.64 -18.28
N ALA A 80 15.22 -1.95 -19.28
CA ALA A 80 13.83 -1.51 -19.25
C ALA A 80 12.85 -2.69 -19.14
N ALA A 81 13.10 -3.79 -19.86
CA ALA A 81 12.26 -4.99 -19.81
C ALA A 81 12.29 -5.67 -18.42
N VAL A 82 13.45 -5.74 -17.76
CA VAL A 82 13.58 -6.27 -16.40
C VAL A 82 12.81 -5.40 -15.40
N ILE A 83 12.97 -4.08 -15.50
CA ILE A 83 12.23 -3.12 -14.67
C ILE A 83 10.72 -3.29 -14.89
N TYR A 84 10.28 -3.36 -16.14
CA TYR A 84 8.87 -3.54 -16.50
C TYR A 84 8.31 -4.86 -15.95
N PHE A 85 9.08 -5.95 -16.08
CA PHE A 85 8.70 -7.26 -15.53
C PHE A 85 8.55 -7.21 -14.01
N CYS A 86 9.51 -6.62 -13.29
CA CYS A 86 9.40 -6.43 -11.85
C CYS A 86 8.14 -5.66 -11.48
N PHE A 87 7.82 -4.57 -12.18
CA PHE A 87 6.62 -3.79 -11.89
C PHE A 87 5.31 -4.55 -12.17
N CYS A 88 5.19 -5.19 -13.33
CA CYS A 88 4.03 -6.04 -13.63
C CYS A 88 3.88 -7.16 -12.60
N PHE A 89 4.99 -7.75 -12.14
CA PHE A 89 4.97 -8.79 -11.11
C PHE A 89 4.49 -8.28 -9.75
N PHE A 90 5.02 -7.13 -9.29
CA PHE A 90 4.58 -6.51 -8.04
C PHE A 90 3.10 -6.09 -8.11
N MET A 91 2.67 -5.50 -9.21
CA MET A 91 1.27 -5.10 -9.42
C MET A 91 0.33 -6.31 -9.45
N SER A 92 0.72 -7.40 -10.11
CA SER A 92 -0.05 -8.64 -10.18
C SER A 92 -0.19 -9.30 -8.79
N ARG A 93 0.91 -9.41 -8.04
CA ARG A 93 0.89 -9.90 -6.65
C ARG A 93 0.04 -9.02 -5.73
N TYR A 94 0.09 -7.71 -5.94
CA TYR A 94 -0.70 -6.74 -5.19
C TYR A 94 -2.21 -6.86 -5.48
N SER A 95 -2.60 -6.99 -6.75
CA SER A 95 -4.00 -7.21 -7.15
C SER A 95 -4.59 -8.46 -6.47
N GLN A 96 -3.82 -9.54 -6.44
CA GLN A 96 -4.21 -10.79 -5.77
C GLN A 96 -4.32 -10.63 -4.24
N MET A 97 -3.51 -9.76 -3.63
CA MET A 97 -3.60 -9.47 -2.20
C MET A 97 -4.87 -8.64 -1.89
N LEU A 98 -5.16 -7.65 -2.73
CA LEU A 98 -6.36 -6.81 -2.63
C LEU A 98 -7.65 -7.63 -2.80
N GLU A 99 -7.70 -8.56 -3.75
CA GLU A 99 -8.85 -9.45 -3.94
C GLU A 99 -9.12 -10.33 -2.71
N ARG A 100 -8.08 -10.77 -2.01
CA ARG A 100 -8.21 -11.57 -0.78
C ARG A 100 -8.75 -10.76 0.39
N GLU A 101 -8.40 -9.47 0.47
CA GLU A 101 -8.90 -8.54 1.48
C GLU A 101 -10.39 -8.21 1.23
N PHE A 102 -10.75 -7.88 -0.02
CA PHE A 102 -12.12 -7.51 -0.41
C PHE A 102 -13.12 -8.66 -0.25
N ASN A 103 -12.69 -9.91 -0.49
CA ASN A 103 -13.56 -11.08 -0.35
C ASN A 103 -13.92 -11.41 1.12
N LYS A 104 -13.24 -10.80 2.10
CA LYS A 104 -13.63 -10.87 3.53
C LYS A 104 -14.72 -9.87 3.92
N GLY A 105 -14.88 -8.78 3.15
CA GLY A 105 -15.89 -7.75 3.40
C GLY A 105 -17.29 -8.09 2.89
N ARG A 106 -17.42 -8.94 1.85
CA ARG A 106 -18.70 -9.27 1.19
C ARG A 106 -19.51 -10.38 1.87
N ARG A 107 -19.15 -10.76 3.10
CA ARG A 107 -19.81 -11.83 3.89
C ARG A 107 -20.35 -11.36 5.25
N ARG A 108 -20.46 -10.05 5.49
CA ARG A 108 -21.22 -9.48 6.61
C ARG A 108 -22.32 -8.59 6.10
#